data_AF-A0A6J6SWQ7-F1
#
_entry.id   AF-A0A6J6SWQ7-F1
#
_cell.length_a   1.000
_cell.length_b   1.000
_cell.length_c   1.000
_cell.angle_alpha   90.00
_cell.angle_beta   90.00
_cell.angle_gamma   90.00
#
_symmetry.space_group_name_H-M   'P 1'
#
loop_
_entity.id
_entity.type
_entity.pdbx_description
1 polymer ?
#
loop_
_entity_poly.entity_id
_entity_poly.type
_entity_poly.pdbx_seq_one_letter_code
_entity_poly.pdbx_strand_id
1 'polypeptide(L)'
;MAQSEPPDTQTTTTDPDTALPSVVARVLAFGSIFVGAAAGGMIGYAFANLGRFGGGAVGFITFLSMIVGAAGVAVVAVLTLRAFGEWDTIRHDEAAAKRRS
;
A
#
# COMPACT_ATOMS: atom_id res chain seq x y z
N MET A 1 23.90 17.87 53.50
CA MET A 1 24.23 16.78 52.56
C MET A 1 23.03 16.61 51.65
N ALA A 2 23.26 16.82 50.35
CA ALA A 2 22.24 17.00 49.34
C ALA A 2 21.38 15.73 49.17
N GLN A 3 20.06 15.91 49.21
CA GLN A 3 19.09 14.93 48.74
C GLN A 3 19.26 14.86 47.22
N SER A 4 19.85 13.78 46.73
CA SER A 4 19.99 13.48 45.31
C SER A 4 18.61 13.35 44.68
N GLU A 5 18.33 14.24 43.72
CA GLU A 5 17.18 14.27 42.83
C GLU A 5 16.89 12.87 42.24
N PRO A 6 15.63 12.40 42.21
CA PRO A 6 15.29 11.18 41.49
C PRO A 6 15.64 11.36 40.00
N PRO A 7 16.23 10.34 39.35
CA PRO A 7 16.69 10.43 37.98
C PRO A 7 15.56 10.86 37.06
N ASP A 8 15.87 11.82 36.20
CA ASP A 8 15.00 12.39 35.19
C ASP A 8 14.10 11.32 34.58
N THR A 9 12.80 11.61 34.63
CA THR A 9 11.78 10.88 33.88
C THR A 9 12.29 10.75 32.45
N GLN A 10 12.78 9.56 32.10
CA GLN A 10 13.04 9.22 30.71
C GLN A 10 11.66 9.17 30.04
N THR A 11 11.16 10.34 29.63
CA THR A 11 10.25 10.42 28.50
C THR A 11 11.05 9.87 27.33
N THR A 12 10.99 8.55 27.18
CA THR A 12 11.15 7.90 25.89
C THR A 12 10.07 8.51 25.02
N THR A 13 10.33 9.71 24.50
CA THR A 13 9.72 10.17 23.27
C THR A 13 10.24 9.14 22.26
N THR A 14 9.48 8.05 22.13
CA THR A 14 9.41 7.27 20.92
C THR A 14 8.99 8.30 19.89
N ASP A 15 9.98 9.00 19.34
CA ASP A 15 9.80 9.74 18.11
C ASP A 15 9.15 8.73 17.17
N PRO A 16 7.93 8.97 16.67
CA PRO A 16 7.34 8.07 15.72
C PRO A 16 8.23 8.13 14.49
N ASP A 17 9.23 7.26 14.46
CA ASP A 17 10.05 6.92 13.30
C ASP A 17 9.05 6.75 12.19
N THR A 18 9.02 7.79 11.37
CA THR A 18 7.87 8.09 10.57
C THR A 18 7.72 6.92 9.61
N ALA A 19 6.65 6.15 9.82
CA ALA A 19 6.26 4.97 9.07
C ALA A 19 5.83 5.34 7.65
N LEU A 20 6.63 6.14 6.94
CA LEU A 20 6.45 6.40 5.53
C LEU A 20 6.68 5.03 4.84
N PRO A 21 5.63 4.38 4.29
CA PRO A 21 5.78 3.10 3.61
C PRO A 21 6.90 3.19 2.58
N SER A 22 7.71 2.13 2.48
CA SER A 22 8.93 2.12 1.68
C SER A 22 8.68 2.62 0.25
N VAL A 23 9.65 3.34 -0.31
CA VAL A 23 9.51 3.94 -1.65
C VAL A 23 9.20 2.86 -2.70
N VAL A 24 9.81 1.67 -2.57
CA VAL A 24 9.55 0.52 -3.44
C VAL A 24 8.09 0.05 -3.31
N ALA A 25 7.55 -0.03 -2.09
CA ALA A 25 6.15 -0.38 -1.87
C ALA A 25 5.20 0.61 -2.56
N ARG A 26 5.48 1.92 -2.46
CA ARG A 26 4.68 2.95 -3.13
C ARG A 26 4.70 2.81 -4.65
N VAL A 27 5.88 2.59 -5.23
CA VAL A 27 6.04 2.44 -6.68
C VAL A 27 5.34 1.19 -7.19
N LEU A 28 5.46 0.06 -6.49
CA LEU A 28 4.78 -1.18 -6.86
C LEU A 28 3.26 -1.07 -6.73
N ALA A 29 2.76 -0.48 -5.64
CA ALA A 29 1.33 -0.23 -5.45
C ALA A 29 0.78 0.71 -6.54
N PHE A 30 1.51 1.78 -6.84
CA PHE A 30 1.10 2.72 -7.88
C PHE A 30 1.11 2.05 -9.26
N GLY A 31 2.16 1.30 -9.59
CA GLY A 31 2.29 0.59 -10.86
C GLY A 31 1.19 -0.46 -11.07
N SER A 32 0.85 -1.24 -10.04
CA SER A 32 -0.19 -2.27 -10.16
C SER A 32 -1.58 -1.68 -10.41
N ILE A 33 -1.89 -0.51 -9.83
CA ILE A 33 -3.15 0.22 -10.08
C ILE A 33 -3.32 0.52 -11.58
N PHE A 34 -2.27 0.96 -12.28
CA PHE A 34 -2.36 1.20 -13.73
C PHE A 34 -2.58 -0.07 -14.52
N VAL A 35 -1.93 -1.17 -14.13
CA VAL A 35 -2.12 -2.47 -14.79
C VAL A 35 -3.56 -2.96 -14.60
N GLY A 36 -4.10 -2.85 -13.38
CA GLY A 36 -5.50 -3.17 -13.07
C GLY A 36 -6.50 -2.29 -13.80
N ALA A 37 -6.22 -0.98 -13.87
CA ALA A 37 -7.03 -0.02 -14.59
C ALA A 37 -7.06 -0.30 -16.10
N ALA A 38 -5.89 -0.56 -16.71
CA ALA A 38 -5.79 -0.90 -18.13
C ALA A 38 -6.55 -2.18 -18.47
N ALA A 39 -6.41 -3.22 -17.64
CA ALA A 39 -7.14 -4.47 -17.82
C ALA A 39 -8.66 -4.28 -17.65
N GLY A 40 -9.09 -3.62 -16.57
CA GLY A 40 -10.52 -3.35 -16.29
C GLY A 40 -11.17 -2.46 -17.36
N GLY A 41 -10.46 -1.43 -17.83
CA GLY A 41 -10.92 -0.56 -18.91
C GLY A 41 -11.03 -1.32 -20.23
N MET A 42 -10.04 -2.14 -20.60
CA MET A 42 -10.10 -2.93 -21.84
C MET A 42 -11.26 -3.95 -21.82
N ILE A 43 -11.50 -4.60 -20.68
CA ILE A 43 -12.65 -5.49 -20.48
C ILE A 43 -13.96 -4.71 -20.62
N GLY A 44 -14.09 -3.56 -19.94
CA GLY A 44 -15.28 -2.70 -20.01
C GLY A 44 -15.57 -2.21 -21.43
N TYR A 45 -14.54 -1.79 -22.16
CA TYR A 45 -14.66 -1.40 -23.56
C TYR A 45 -15.15 -2.55 -24.44
N ALA A 46 -14.57 -3.75 -24.28
CA ALA A 46 -14.96 -4.92 -25.05
C ALA A 46 -16.44 -5.27 -24.84
N PHE A 47 -16.90 -5.30 -23.59
CA PHE A 47 -18.32 -5.52 -23.26
C PHE A 47 -19.23 -4.42 -23.81
N ALA A 48 -18.80 -3.16 -23.69
CA ALA A 48 -19.61 -2.06 -24.16
C ALA A 48 -19.75 -2.03 -25.69
N ASN A 49 -18.66 -2.38 -26.39
CA ASN A 49 -18.63 -2.54 -27.83
C ASN A 49 -19.50 -3.73 -28.29
N LEU A 50 -19.48 -4.85 -27.54
CA LEU A 50 -20.32 -6.02 -27.81
C LEU A 50 -21.81 -5.72 -27.64
N GLY A 51 -22.15 -4.89 -26.64
CA GLY A 51 -23.51 -4.42 -26.38
C GLY A 51 -24.04 -3.41 -27.40
N ARG A 52 -23.23 -3.00 -28.39
CA ARG A 52 -23.55 -1.98 -29.41
C ARG A 52 -24.07 -0.67 -28.78
N PHE A 53 -23.53 -0.30 -27.63
CA PHE A 53 -23.91 0.92 -26.94
C PHE A 53 -23.44 2.17 -27.70
N GLY A 54 -24.16 3.29 -27.54
CA GLY A 54 -23.74 4.58 -28.07
C GLY A 54 -22.46 5.09 -27.38
N GLY A 55 -21.69 5.96 -28.05
CA GLY A 55 -20.35 6.38 -27.60
C GLY A 55 -20.27 6.90 -26.16
N GLY A 56 -21.30 7.63 -25.68
CA GLY A 56 -21.36 8.10 -24.29
C GLY A 56 -21.48 6.95 -23.28
N ALA A 57 -22.29 5.94 -23.58
CA ALA A 57 -22.44 4.75 -22.74
C ALA A 57 -21.19 3.86 -22.79
N VAL A 58 -20.53 3.75 -23.95
CA VAL A 58 -19.24 3.04 -24.07
C VAL A 58 -18.17 3.69 -23.21
N GLY A 59 -18.06 5.02 -23.25
CA GLY A 59 -17.14 5.77 -22.39
C GLY A 59 -17.43 5.55 -20.91
N PHE A 60 -18.69 5.61 -20.51
CA PHE A 60 -19.10 5.43 -19.11
C PHE A 60 -18.80 4.01 -18.59
N ILE A 61 -19.16 2.96 -19.34
CA ILE A 61 -18.90 1.57 -18.95
C ILE A 61 -17.40 1.31 -18.85
N THR A 62 -16.64 1.78 -19.84
CA THR A 62 -15.17 1.67 -19.85
C THR A 62 -14.55 2.34 -18.62
N PHE A 63 -15.00 3.56 -18.29
CA PHE A 63 -14.53 4.30 -17.13
C PHE A 63 -14.89 3.62 -15.81
N LEU A 64 -16.13 3.15 -15.67
CA LEU A 64 -16.57 2.46 -14.47
C LEU A 64 -15.78 1.17 -14.23
N SER A 65 -15.56 0.36 -15.27
CA SER A 65 -14.76 -0.85 -15.17
C SER A 65 -13.28 -0.55 -14.87
N MET A 66 -12.75 0.56 -15.36
CA MET A 66 -11.39 1.02 -15.04
C MET A 66 -11.27 1.36 -13.54
N ILE A 67 -12.25 2.07 -12.96
CA ILE A 67 -12.28 2.37 -11.51
C ILE A 67 -12.36 1.08 -10.70
N VAL A 68 -13.25 0.16 -11.07
CA VAL A 68 -13.42 -1.11 -10.35
C VAL A 68 -12.15 -1.96 -10.42
N GLY A 69 -11.52 -2.07 -11.60
CA GLY A 69 -10.26 -2.77 -11.78
C GLY A 69 -9.12 -2.16 -10.97
N ALA A 70 -9.00 -0.82 -10.99
CA ALA A 70 -8.04 -0.08 -10.20
C ALA A 70 -8.22 -0.30 -8.68
N ALA A 71 -9.46 -0.21 -8.20
CA ALA A 71 -9.79 -0.40 -6.79
C ALA A 71 -9.45 -1.82 -6.32
N GLY A 72 -9.79 -2.84 -7.11
CA GLY A 72 -9.48 -4.23 -6.79
C GLY A 72 -7.96 -4.47 -6.67
N VAL A 73 -7.19 -3.98 -7.64
CA VAL A 73 -5.73 -4.15 -7.61
C VAL A 73 -5.07 -3.33 -6.51
N ALA A 74 -5.58 -2.14 -6.19
CA ALA A 74 -5.09 -1.34 -5.06
C ALA A 74 -5.17 -2.12 -3.73
N VAL A 75 -6.32 -2.75 -3.45
CA VAL A 75 -6.52 -3.53 -2.21
C VAL A 75 -5.54 -4.69 -2.14
N VAL A 76 -5.45 -5.50 -3.19
CA VAL A 76 -4.54 -6.65 -3.24
C VAL A 76 -3.09 -6.21 -3.05
N ALA A 77 -2.65 -5.16 -3.75
CA ALA A 77 -1.30 -4.64 -3.65
C ALA A 77 -0.96 -4.17 -2.23
N VAL A 78 -1.87 -3.42 -1.58
CA VAL A 78 -1.70 -2.97 -0.19
C VAL A 78 -1.59 -4.16 0.76
N LEU A 79 -2.45 -5.16 0.62
CA LEU A 79 -2.40 -6.37 1.47
C LEU A 79 -1.10 -7.15 1.28
N THR A 80 -0.66 -7.35 0.04
CA THR A 80 0.59 -8.04 -0.28
C THR A 80 1.80 -7.30 0.29
N LEU A 81 1.87 -5.98 0.12
CA LEU A 81 2.95 -5.16 0.66
C LEU A 81 2.92 -5.10 2.18
N ARG A 82 1.72 -5.09 2.78
CA ARG A 82 1.57 -5.19 4.24
C ARG A 82 2.14 -6.51 4.75
N ALA A 83 1.81 -7.62 4.10
CA ALA A 83 2.36 -8.93 4.47
C ALA A 83 3.89 -8.95 4.36
N PHE A 84 4.47 -8.36 3.30
CA PHE A 84 5.91 -8.25 3.17
C PHE A 84 6.55 -7.32 4.22
N GLY A 85 5.88 -6.22 4.58
CA GLY A 85 6.35 -5.31 5.62
C GLY A 85 6.37 -5.94 7.01
N GLU A 86 5.31 -6.69 7.37
CA GLU A 86 5.25 -7.42 8.65
C GLU A 86 6.40 -8.44 8.77
N TRP A 87 6.75 -9.09 7.67
CA TRP A 87 7.86 -10.05 7.64
C TRP A 87 9.24 -9.39 7.74
N ASP A 88 9.42 -8.21 7.14
CA ASP A 88 10.67 -7.46 7.19
C ASP A 88 10.96 -6.95 8.61
N THR A 89 9.94 -6.46 9.32
CA THR A 89 10.07 -6.04 10.72
C THR A 89 10.56 -7.18 11.62
N ILE A 90 10.00 -8.39 11.49
CA ILE A 90 10.42 -9.57 12.28
C ILE A 90 11.91 -9.89 12.04
N ARG A 91 12.36 -9.85 10.78
CA ARG A 91 13.77 -10.08 10.40
C ARG A 91 14.71 -9.06 11.04
N HIS A 92 14.31 -7.79 11.05
CA HIS A 92 15.12 -6.72 11.64
C HIS A 92 15.28 -6.90 13.15
N ASP A 93 14.22 -7.29 13.86
CA ASP A 93 14.23 -7.54 15.30
C ASP A 93 15.10 -8.75 15.66
N GLU A 94 15.01 -9.85 14.90
CA GLU A 94 15.85 -11.04 15.09
C GLU A 94 17.35 -10.73 14.89
N ALA A 95 17.68 -9.92 13.89
CA ALA A 95 19.05 -9.50 13.63
C ALA A 95 19.62 -8.63 14.76
N ALA A 96 18.80 -7.76 15.35
CA ALA A 96 19.17 -6.93 16.49
C ALA A 96 19.36 -7.76 17.77
N ALA A 97 18.49 -8.76 18.01
CA ALA A 97 18.62 -9.70 19.11
C ALA A 97 19.90 -10.53 19.01
N LYS A 98 20.22 -11.04 17.81
CA LYS A 98 21.41 -11.85 17.54
C LYS A 98 22.73 -11.05 17.65
N ARG A 99 22.70 -9.74 17.40
CA ARG A 99 23.87 -8.87 17.62
C ARG A 99 24.16 -8.60 19.11
N ARG A 100 23.18 -8.85 19.98
CA ARG A 100 23.29 -8.60 21.43
C ARG A 100 23.71 -9.85 22.21
N SER A 101 23.62 -11.04 21.61
CA SER A 101 24.10 -12.33 22.13
C SER A 101 25.53 -12.64 21.70
#